data_AF-A0A968TY91-F1
#
_entry.id   AF-A0A968TY91-F1
#
_cell.length_a   1.000
_cell.length_b   1.000
_cell.length_c   1.000
_cell.angle_alpha   90.00
_cell.angle_beta   90.00
_cell.angle_gamma   90.00
#
_symmetry.space_group_name_H-M   'P 1'
#
loop_
_entity.id
_entity.type
_entity.pdbx_description
1 polymer ?
#
loop_
_entity_poly.entity_id
_entity_poly.type
_entity_poly.pdbx_seq_one_letter_code
_entity_poly.pdbx_strand_id
1 'polypeptide(L)'
;MPAHPSDSATRPLRNLGPVSLRWLAAIGVTTREDLERLGAIEAFLRVRDAGFRPSKNLLWALKGALLDVRWDELPSELKAQLWREVEGSS
;
A
#
# COMPACT_ATOMS: atom_id res chain seq x y z
N MET A 1 -8.02 24.09 21.71
CA MET A 1 -6.70 24.08 21.05
C MET A 1 -6.24 22.63 21.00
N PRO A 2 -6.22 21.93 19.86
CA PRO A 2 -5.68 20.59 19.81
C PRO A 2 -4.15 20.68 19.87
N ALA A 3 -3.58 19.83 20.71
CA ALA A 3 -2.17 19.76 21.02
C ALA A 3 -1.46 18.69 20.16
N HIS A 4 -0.21 19.02 19.83
CA HIS A 4 0.89 18.18 19.33
C HIS A 4 1.01 17.96 17.80
N PRO A 5 2.09 18.47 17.18
CA PRO A 5 2.67 17.85 16.00
C PRO A 5 3.38 16.58 16.46
N SER A 6 2.76 15.42 16.26
CA SER A 6 3.49 14.16 16.35
C SER A 6 4.35 14.05 15.10
N ASP A 7 5.63 14.35 15.28
CA ASP A 7 6.70 14.06 14.35
C ASP A 7 6.90 12.53 14.28
N SER A 8 5.88 11.81 13.83
CA SER A 8 5.95 10.39 13.48
C SER A 8 6.60 10.33 12.10
N ALA A 9 7.90 10.62 12.08
CA ALA A 9 8.82 10.55 10.97
C ALA A 9 8.15 10.07 9.69
N THR A 10 7.91 10.99 8.75
CA THR A 10 7.52 10.72 7.36
C THR A 10 8.54 9.75 6.76
N ARG A 11 8.40 8.48 7.07
CA ARG A 11 9.25 7.43 6.56
C ARG A 11 8.66 7.24 5.17
N PRO A 12 9.39 7.63 4.11
CA PRO A 12 8.91 7.37 2.76
C PRO A 12 8.58 5.89 2.69
N LEU A 13 7.66 5.49 1.82
CA LEU A 13 7.37 4.09 1.57
C LEU A 13 8.65 3.43 1.01
N ARG A 14 9.63 3.12 1.87
CA ARG A 14 11.03 2.77 1.53
C ARG A 14 11.10 1.46 0.75
N ASN A 15 10.00 0.71 0.73
CA ASN A 15 9.86 -0.58 0.06
C ASN A 15 9.12 -0.48 -1.28
N LEU A 16 8.74 0.73 -1.72
CA LEU A 16 8.04 0.95 -2.98
C LEU A 16 8.95 1.63 -4.00
N GLY A 17 9.06 1.02 -5.18
CA GLY A 17 9.81 1.59 -6.29
C GLY A 17 9.18 2.89 -6.81
N PRO A 18 9.94 3.72 -7.54
CA PRO A 18 9.48 5.04 -8.03
C PRO A 18 8.23 4.95 -8.91
N VAL A 19 8.03 3.85 -9.64
CA VAL A 19 6.82 3.61 -10.45
C VAL A 19 5.59 3.42 -9.55
N SER A 20 5.72 2.61 -8.52
CA SER A 20 4.65 2.35 -7.55
C SER A 20 4.24 3.61 -6.80
N LEU A 21 5.22 4.45 -6.42
CA LEU A 21 4.97 5.74 -5.79
C LEU A 21 4.18 6.68 -6.71
N ARG A 22 4.47 6.69 -8.02
CA ARG A 22 3.71 7.48 -8.99
C ARG A 22 2.27 7.01 -9.11
N TRP A 23 2.03 5.71 -9.14
CA TRP A 23 0.67 5.17 -9.19
C TRP A 23 -0.12 5.50 -7.93
N LEU A 24 0.52 5.40 -6.76
CA LEU A 24 -0.09 5.78 -5.49
C LEU A 24 -0.41 7.27 -5.44
N ALA A 25 0.54 8.12 -5.87
CA ALA A 25 0.30 9.55 -5.96
C ALA A 25 -0.85 9.90 -6.92
N ALA A 26 -1.00 9.15 -8.03
CA ALA A 26 -2.09 9.34 -8.97
C ALA A 26 -3.48 9.03 -8.38
N ILE A 27 -3.56 8.14 -7.38
CA ILE A 27 -4.80 7.83 -6.65
C ILE A 27 -4.93 8.63 -5.33
N GLY A 28 -4.05 9.60 -5.10
CA GLY A 28 -4.05 10.45 -3.90
C GLY A 28 -3.38 9.83 -2.66
N VAL A 29 -2.68 8.70 -2.79
CA VAL A 29 -1.92 8.07 -1.72
C VAL A 29 -0.46 8.51 -1.81
N THR A 30 -0.05 9.44 -0.96
CA THR A 30 1.33 9.95 -0.98
C THR A 30 2.09 9.66 0.30
N THR A 31 1.36 9.40 1.39
CA THR A 31 1.91 9.12 2.70
C THR A 31 1.55 7.72 3.19
N ARG A 32 2.28 7.26 4.19
CA ARG A 32 1.92 6.04 4.93
C ARG A 32 0.53 6.16 5.55
N GLU A 33 0.17 7.31 6.09
CA GLU A 33 -1.13 7.54 6.73
C GLU A 33 -2.27 7.44 5.71
N ASP A 34 -2.08 7.96 4.50
CA ASP A 34 -3.06 7.77 3.41
C ASP A 34 -3.24 6.28 3.09
N LEU A 35 -2.12 5.54 3.02
CA LEU A 35 -2.14 4.11 2.77
C LEU A 35 -2.77 3.33 3.93
N GLU A 36 -2.59 3.75 5.18
CA GLU A 36 -3.20 3.16 6.38
C GLU A 36 -4.70 3.39 6.42
N ARG A 37 -5.14 4.61 6.10
CA ARG A 37 -6.57 4.95 6.01
C ARG A 37 -7.26 4.19 4.89
N LEU A 38 -6.57 4.02 3.76
CA LEU A 38 -7.12 3.36 2.59
C LEU A 38 -7.06 1.83 2.69
N GLY A 39 -5.93 1.31 3.16
CA GLY A 39 -5.60 -0.11 3.16
C GLY A 39 -4.87 -0.56 1.89
N ALA A 40 -4.10 -1.64 2.00
CA ALA A 40 -3.31 -2.18 0.89
C ALA A 40 -4.16 -2.72 -0.27
N ILE A 41 -5.30 -3.33 0.04
CA ILE A 41 -6.21 -3.92 -0.95
C ILE A 41 -6.87 -2.80 -1.77
N GLU A 42 -7.52 -1.85 -1.09
CA GLU A 42 -8.20 -0.74 -1.75
C GLU A 42 -7.21 0.13 -2.55
N ALA A 43 -6.00 0.40 -2.02
CA ALA A 43 -4.96 1.08 -2.78
C ALA A 43 -4.61 0.33 -4.09
N PHE A 44 -4.51 -1.00 -4.03
CA PHE A 44 -4.26 -1.82 -5.21
C PHE A 44 -5.42 -1.77 -6.22
N LEU A 45 -6.66 -1.87 -5.73
CA LEU A 45 -7.87 -1.79 -6.55
C LEU A 45 -7.96 -0.43 -7.25
N ARG A 46 -7.77 0.68 -6.53
CA ARG A 46 -7.76 2.03 -7.14
C ARG A 46 -6.68 2.22 -8.18
N VAL A 47 -5.48 1.66 -7.96
CA VAL A 47 -4.41 1.69 -8.98
C VAL A 47 -4.85 0.92 -10.23
N ARG A 48 -5.48 -0.25 -10.07
CA ARG A 48 -6.04 -1.04 -11.18
C ARG A 48 -7.16 -0.29 -11.90
N ASP A 49 -8.07 0.33 -11.16
CA ASP A 49 -9.23 1.06 -11.68
C ASP A 49 -8.84 2.38 -12.35
N ALA A 50 -7.74 3.00 -11.92
CA ALA A 50 -7.10 4.11 -12.60
C ALA A 50 -6.47 3.73 -13.97
N GLY A 51 -6.60 2.47 -14.39
CA GLY A 51 -6.12 1.96 -15.67
C GLY A 51 -4.66 1.49 -15.66
N PHE A 52 -4.01 1.46 -14.49
CA PHE A 52 -2.68 0.88 -14.36
C PHE A 52 -2.78 -0.64 -14.21
N ARG A 53 -1.67 -1.35 -14.48
CA ARG A 53 -1.58 -2.81 -14.30
C ARG A 53 -0.65 -3.13 -13.14
N PRO A 54 -1.12 -3.00 -11.88
CA PRO A 54 -0.29 -3.34 -10.73
C PRO A 54 -0.06 -4.86 -10.67
N SER A 55 1.15 -5.26 -10.28
CA SER A 55 1.48 -6.67 -10.08
C SER A 55 1.21 -7.11 -8.63
N LYS A 56 1.13 -8.42 -8.38
CA LYS A 56 0.96 -8.97 -7.02
C LYS A 56 2.03 -8.45 -6.04
N ASN A 57 3.25 -8.22 -6.54
CA ASN A 57 4.34 -7.64 -5.76
C ASN A 57 4.00 -6.26 -5.21
N LEU A 58 3.22 -5.44 -5.93
CA LEU A 58 2.75 -4.16 -5.42
C LEU A 58 1.87 -4.35 -4.18
N LEU A 59 0.88 -5.26 -4.25
CA LEU A 59 -0.01 -5.55 -3.13
C LEU A 59 0.77 -5.98 -1.88
N TRP A 60 1.77 -6.84 -2.05
CA TRP A 60 2.66 -7.26 -0.94
C TRP A 60 3.53 -6.12 -0.44
N ALA A 61 4.05 -5.27 -1.33
CA ALA A 61 4.83 -4.11 -0.92
C ALA A 61 3.98 -3.07 -0.17
N LEU A 62 2.71 -2.89 -0.54
CA LEU A 62 1.76 -2.05 0.19
C LEU A 62 1.49 -2.62 1.58
N LYS A 63 1.21 -3.92 1.70
CA LYS A 63 1.01 -4.55 3.01
C LYS A 63 2.28 -4.54 3.86
N GLY A 64 3.44 -4.82 3.25
CA GLY A 64 4.74 -4.78 3.91
C GLY A 64 5.07 -3.37 4.38
N ALA A 65 4.76 -2.35 3.58
CA ALA A 65 4.85 -0.97 4.02
C ALA A 65 3.98 -0.75 5.26
N LEU A 66 2.69 -1.09 5.24
CA LEU A 66 1.80 -0.97 6.40
C LEU A 66 2.33 -1.67 7.66
N LEU A 67 2.85 -2.89 7.51
CA LEU A 67 3.38 -3.69 8.62
C LEU A 67 4.82 -3.34 9.02
N ASP A 68 5.46 -2.39 8.33
CA ASP A 68 6.89 -2.05 8.45
C ASP A 68 7.83 -3.25 8.27
N VAL A 69 7.44 -4.21 7.43
CA VAL A 69 8.23 -5.40 7.07
C VAL A 69 8.55 -5.42 5.58
N ARG A 70 9.59 -6.15 5.20
CA ARG A 70 9.85 -6.42 3.78
C ARG A 70 8.73 -7.28 3.21
N TRP A 71 8.34 -7.03 1.96
CA TRP A 71 7.31 -7.83 1.28
C TRP A 71 7.68 -9.31 1.18
N ASP A 72 8.98 -9.62 1.20
CA ASP A 72 9.50 -10.98 1.15
C ASP A 72 9.23 -11.74 2.46
N GLU A 73 9.33 -11.06 3.59
CA GLU A 73 9.08 -11.61 4.94
C GLU A 73 7.60 -11.84 5.24
N LEU A 74 6.69 -11.36 4.38
CA LEU A 74 5.26 -11.60 4.56
C LEU A 74 4.94 -13.10 4.38
N PRO A 75 4.20 -13.72 5.32
CA PRO A 75 3.78 -15.12 5.21
C PRO A 75 3.04 -15.39 3.90
N SER A 76 3.25 -16.58 3.32
CA SER A 76 2.54 -17.05 2.11
C SER A 76 1.03 -17.02 2.28
N GLU A 77 0.54 -17.34 3.48
CA GLU A 77 -0.87 -17.40 3.83
C GLU A 77 -1.48 -16.00 3.77
N LEU A 78 -0.76 -14.99 4.30
CA LEU A 78 -1.16 -13.59 4.24
C LEU A 78 -1.16 -13.08 2.80
N LYS A 79 -0.11 -13.39 2.01
CA LYS A 79 -0.05 -13.04 0.58
C LYS A 79 -1.22 -13.62 -0.19
N ALA A 80 -1.58 -14.87 0.07
CA ALA A 80 -2.70 -15.56 -0.57
C ALA A 80 -4.05 -15.00 -0.12
N GLN A 81 -4.21 -14.64 1.16
CA GLN A 81 -5.40 -13.98 1.67
C GLN A 81 -5.62 -12.63 0.99
N LEU A 82 -4.61 -11.76 0.95
CA LEU A 82 -4.70 -10.46 0.28
C LEU A 82 -5.10 -10.59 -1.19
N TRP A 83 -4.51 -11.57 -1.89
CA TRP A 83 -4.82 -11.81 -3.29
C TRP A 83 -6.26 -12.27 -3.49
N ARG A 84 -6.75 -13.19 -2.65
CA ARG A 84 -8.15 -13.63 -2.67
C ARG A 84 -9.12 -12.48 -2.41
N GLU A 85 -8.81 -11.59 -1.47
CA GLU A 85 -9.66 -10.42 -1.19
C GLU A 85 -9.72 -9.47 -2.38
N VAL A 86 -8.60 -9.25 -3.08
CA VAL A 86 -8.57 -8.46 -4.33
C VAL A 86 -9.36 -9.11 -5.46
N GLU A 87 -9.23 -10.43 -5.65
CA GLU A 87 -9.97 -11.17 -6.67
C GLU A 87 -11.47 -11.22 -6.37
N GLY A 88 -11.86 -11.33 -5.10
CA GLY A 88 -13.26 -11.32 -4.66
C GLY A 88 -13.92 -9.94 -4.67
N SER A 89 -13.12 -8.86 -4.76
CA SER A 89 -13.60 -7.47 -4.87
C SER A 89 -13.73 -7.01 -6.33
N SER A 90 -13.78 -7.95 -7.28
CA SER A 90 -13.81 -7.69 -8.73
C SER A 90 -15.16 -7.93 -9.36
#